data_AF-A0A6F9A4E8-F1
#
_entry.id   AF-A0A6F9A4E8-F1
#
_cell.length_a   1.000
_cell.length_b   1.000
_cell.length_c   1.000
_cell.angle_alpha   90.00
_cell.angle_beta   90.00
_cell.angle_gamma   90.00
#
_symmetry.space_group_name_H-M   'P 1'
#
loop_
_entity.id
_entity.type
_entity.pdbx_description
1 polymer ?
#
loop_
_entity_poly.entity_id
_entity_poly.type
_entity_poly.pdbx_seq_one_letter_code
_entity_poly.pdbx_strand_id
1 'polypeptide(L)'
;MDMITTINIPAVAVMNKVKDSFWKSSMVSIWMNSLHVGMFMTHSVNELLWGFKDPLLSRIHPMNPEIDEYFGLMYKKNGSNDGEFVYHTGEGDFMDYGRIARFKGESKLSLWTSEQSNMINGTDGSAFHPLLSKKERLYIFSPDLCRSIFMEFEKDVEVKGLPAYRFTPPRDVLASKEENPANEGFCVSPKECLGSGVLKVSMCK
;
A
#
# COMPACT_ATOMS: atom_id res chain seq x y z
N MET A 1 1.28 -28.40 8.79
CA MET A 1 1.35 -27.12 8.06
C MET A 1 0.01 -26.46 8.22
N ASP A 2 0.00 -25.20 8.67
CA ASP A 2 -1.25 -24.49 8.93
C ASP A 2 -1.86 -24.03 7.61
N MET A 3 -3.14 -24.35 7.42
CA MET A 3 -3.89 -24.04 6.21
C MET A 3 -4.87 -22.91 6.48
N ILE A 4 -5.02 -22.00 5.51
CA ILE A 4 -5.94 -20.88 5.57
C ILE A 4 -6.87 -20.95 4.37
N THR A 5 -8.18 -20.87 4.62
CA THR A 5 -9.20 -20.66 3.59
C THR A 5 -9.57 -19.19 3.54
N THR A 6 -9.45 -18.56 2.38
CA THR A 6 -9.75 -17.14 2.17
C THR A 6 -10.27 -16.89 0.75
N ILE A 7 -10.61 -15.64 0.44
CA ILE A 7 -11.00 -15.22 -0.90
C ILE A 7 -9.86 -15.55 -1.88
N ASN A 8 -10.21 -16.05 -3.06
CA ASN A 8 -9.27 -16.25 -4.15
C ASN A 8 -8.87 -14.89 -4.75
N ILE A 9 -7.82 -14.28 -4.19
CA ILE A 9 -7.33 -12.95 -4.58
C ILE A 9 -6.95 -12.89 -6.07
N PRO A 10 -6.18 -13.84 -6.64
CA PRO A 10 -5.91 -13.88 -8.09
C PRO A 10 -7.18 -13.84 -8.94
N ALA A 11 -8.17 -14.69 -8.63
CA ALA A 11 -9.42 -14.73 -9.39
C ALA A 11 -10.18 -13.40 -9.29
N VAL A 12 -10.30 -12.82 -8.09
CA VAL A 12 -10.97 -11.53 -7.88
C VAL A 12 -10.25 -10.39 -8.59
N ALA A 13 -8.92 -10.36 -8.57
CA ALA A 13 -8.12 -9.36 -9.26
C ALA A 13 -8.31 -9.44 -10.79
N VAL A 14 -8.27 -10.65 -11.36
CA VAL A 14 -8.53 -10.89 -12.79
C VAL A 14 -9.95 -10.43 -13.16
N MET A 15 -10.96 -10.85 -12.39
CA MET A 15 -12.35 -10.44 -12.62
C MET A 15 -12.51 -8.92 -12.59
N ASN A 16 -11.92 -8.23 -11.61
CA ASN A 16 -11.97 -6.77 -11.55
C ASN A 16 -11.22 -6.09 -12.71
N LYS A 17 -10.14 -6.70 -13.23
CA LYS A 17 -9.39 -6.18 -14.39
C LYS A 17 -10.16 -6.31 -15.70
N VAL A 18 -10.98 -7.36 -15.86
CA VAL A 18 -11.73 -7.62 -17.10
C VAL A 18 -13.18 -7.16 -17.08
N LYS A 19 -13.67 -6.67 -15.94
CA LYS A 19 -15.10 -6.34 -15.71
C LYS A 19 -15.74 -5.44 -16.76
N ASP A 20 -14.97 -4.51 -17.33
CA ASP A 20 -15.48 -3.54 -18.30
C ASP A 20 -15.52 -4.11 -19.75
N SER A 21 -15.01 -5.33 -19.96
CA SER A 21 -14.98 -6.00 -21.25
C SER A 21 -15.77 -7.30 -21.21
N PHE A 22 -16.93 -7.32 -21.86
CA PHE A 22 -17.82 -8.48 -21.92
C PHE A 22 -17.10 -9.73 -22.45
N TRP A 23 -16.42 -9.63 -23.60
CA TRP A 23 -15.72 -10.76 -24.21
C TRP A 23 -14.61 -11.33 -23.32
N LYS A 24 -13.80 -10.47 -22.69
CA LYS A 24 -12.73 -10.91 -21.77
C LYS A 24 -13.33 -11.56 -20.51
N SER A 25 -14.39 -10.98 -19.96
CA SER A 25 -15.12 -11.54 -18.82
C SER A 25 -15.71 -12.91 -19.13
N SER A 26 -16.33 -13.10 -20.30
CA SER A 26 -16.87 -14.40 -20.74
C SER A 26 -15.77 -15.45 -20.89
N MET A 27 -14.63 -15.09 -21.48
CA MET A 27 -13.49 -15.99 -21.64
C MET A 27 -12.90 -16.42 -20.27
N VAL A 28 -12.70 -15.47 -19.36
CA VAL A 28 -12.23 -15.75 -17.99
C VAL A 28 -13.21 -16.68 -17.26
N SER A 29 -14.53 -16.46 -17.40
CA SER A 29 -15.55 -17.33 -16.80
C SER A 29 -15.46 -18.78 -17.31
N ILE A 30 -15.24 -18.98 -18.61
CA ILE A 30 -15.05 -20.32 -19.19
C ILE A 30 -13.80 -20.99 -18.60
N TRP A 31 -12.69 -20.27 -18.49
CA TRP A 31 -11.46 -20.80 -17.91
C TRP A 31 -11.60 -21.13 -16.43
N MET A 32 -12.23 -20.26 -15.64
CA MET A 32 -12.48 -20.51 -14.22
C MET A 32 -13.29 -21.79 -14.02
N ASN A 33 -14.34 -22.00 -14.82
CA ASN A 33 -15.14 -23.23 -14.77
C ASN A 33 -14.31 -24.46 -15.17
N SER A 34 -13.54 -24.38 -16.26
CA SER A 34 -12.71 -25.49 -16.73
C SER A 34 -11.59 -25.87 -15.76
N LEU A 35 -11.00 -24.89 -15.08
CA LEU A 35 -9.90 -25.05 -14.13
C LEU A 35 -10.39 -25.29 -12.69
N HIS A 36 -11.72 -25.32 -12.48
CA HIS A 36 -12.34 -25.45 -11.16
C HIS A 36 -11.88 -24.35 -10.17
N VAL A 37 -11.66 -23.13 -10.68
CA VAL A 37 -11.27 -21.96 -9.88
C VAL A 37 -12.52 -21.32 -9.28
N GLY A 38 -12.65 -21.41 -7.96
CA GLY A 38 -13.74 -20.81 -7.20
C GLY A 38 -13.40 -19.45 -6.57
N MET A 39 -14.39 -18.86 -5.89
CA MET A 39 -14.27 -17.61 -5.13
C MET A 39 -13.41 -17.72 -3.87
N PHE A 40 -13.20 -18.94 -3.38
CA PHE A 40 -12.39 -19.23 -2.21
C PHE A 40 -11.25 -20.17 -2.59
N MET A 41 -10.13 -20.03 -1.90
CA MET A 41 -8.95 -20.88 -2.05
C MET A 41 -8.46 -21.31 -0.67
N THR A 42 -7.77 -22.45 -0.62
CA THR A 42 -7.13 -22.95 0.60
C THR A 42 -5.66 -23.20 0.32
N HIS A 43 -4.78 -22.51 1.05
CA HIS A 43 -3.35 -22.61 0.89
C HIS A 43 -2.66 -22.60 2.26
N SER A 44 -1.42 -23.07 2.29
CA SER A 44 -0.58 -22.90 3.47
C SER A 44 -0.22 -21.42 3.69
N VAL A 45 0.13 -21.07 4.93
CA VAL A 45 0.62 -19.71 5.23
C VAL A 45 1.83 -19.33 4.37
N ASN A 46 2.74 -20.28 4.12
CA ASN A 46 3.92 -20.07 3.31
C ASN A 46 3.58 -19.71 1.85
N GLU A 47 2.63 -20.43 1.25
CA GLU A 47 2.15 -20.16 -0.10
C GLU A 47 1.47 -18.79 -0.21
N LEU A 48 0.56 -18.47 0.72
CA LEU A 48 -0.16 -17.19 0.70
C LEU A 48 0.78 -15.98 0.83
N LEU A 49 1.82 -16.09 1.68
CA LEU A 49 2.78 -15.01 1.88
C LEU A 49 3.78 -14.92 0.73
N TRP A 50 4.43 -16.04 0.41
CA TRP A 50 5.67 -16.02 -0.40
C TRP A 50 5.49 -16.43 -1.84
N GLY A 51 4.32 -16.95 -2.21
CA GLY A 51 4.01 -17.31 -3.58
C GLY A 51 3.47 -18.73 -3.72
N PHE A 52 2.44 -18.86 -4.54
CA PHE A 52 2.04 -20.12 -5.15
C PHE A 52 1.73 -19.89 -6.63
N LYS A 53 1.84 -20.95 -7.44
CA LYS A 53 1.49 -20.89 -8.86
C LYS A 53 -0.03 -20.95 -9.01
N ASP A 54 -0.64 -19.92 -9.56
CA ASP A 54 -2.09 -19.85 -9.72
C ASP A 54 -2.51 -20.43 -11.09
N PRO A 55 -3.50 -21.33 -11.15
CA PRO A 55 -3.94 -21.94 -12.42
C PRO A 55 -4.49 -20.93 -13.43
N LEU A 56 -5.21 -19.91 -12.97
CA LEU A 56 -5.81 -18.90 -13.84
C LEU A 56 -4.74 -17.93 -14.36
N LEU A 57 -3.83 -17.46 -13.50
CA LEU A 57 -2.69 -16.63 -13.93
C LEU A 57 -1.78 -17.40 -14.89
N SER A 58 -1.49 -18.67 -14.62
CA SER A 58 -0.73 -19.55 -15.52
C SER A 58 -1.38 -19.67 -16.90
N ARG A 59 -2.72 -19.62 -16.97
CA ARG A 59 -3.45 -19.67 -18.24
C ARG A 59 -3.38 -18.35 -19.01
N ILE A 60 -3.24 -17.22 -18.30
CA ILE A 60 -3.19 -15.86 -18.83
C ILE A 60 -1.77 -15.49 -19.26
N HIS A 61 -0.74 -15.88 -18.51
CA HIS A 61 0.66 -15.49 -18.71
C HIS A 61 1.16 -15.65 -20.16
N PRO A 62 0.88 -16.75 -20.90
CA PRO A 62 1.29 -16.88 -22.30
C PRO A 62 0.68 -15.84 -23.25
N MET A 63 -0.47 -15.26 -22.89
CA MET A 63 -1.15 -14.22 -23.68
C MET A 63 -0.77 -12.81 -23.25
N ASN A 64 -0.34 -12.65 -21.99
CA ASN A 64 0.19 -11.40 -21.45
C ASN A 64 1.37 -11.69 -20.51
N PRO A 65 2.62 -11.71 -21.03
CA PRO A 65 3.81 -12.05 -20.26
C PRO A 65 4.12 -11.11 -19.09
N GLU A 66 3.52 -9.92 -19.04
CA GLU A 66 3.66 -8.99 -17.90
C GLU A 66 2.97 -9.50 -16.63
N ILE A 67 1.99 -10.40 -16.76
CA ILE A 67 1.28 -11.00 -15.63
C ILE A 67 2.04 -12.25 -15.20
N ASP A 68 2.62 -12.24 -14.00
CA ASP A 68 3.31 -13.41 -13.43
C ASP A 68 2.31 -14.56 -13.19
N GLU A 69 2.77 -15.80 -13.36
CA GLU A 69 1.97 -17.01 -13.10
C GLU A 69 1.84 -17.33 -11.60
N TYR A 70 2.63 -16.66 -10.75
CA TYR A 70 2.62 -16.79 -9.29
C TYR A 70 1.93 -15.61 -8.61
N PHE A 71 1.28 -15.89 -7.49
CA PHE A 71 0.72 -14.88 -6.59
C PHE A 71 1.16 -15.13 -5.14
N GLY A 72 1.44 -14.05 -4.41
CA GLY A 72 1.62 -14.05 -2.97
C GLY A 72 1.60 -12.63 -2.41
N LEU A 73 1.17 -12.45 -1.16
CA LEU A 73 1.01 -11.13 -0.53
C LEU A 73 2.35 -10.38 -0.41
N MET A 74 3.44 -11.11 -0.21
CA MET A 74 4.81 -10.62 -0.10
C MET A 74 5.71 -11.27 -1.18
N TYR A 75 5.11 -11.68 -2.30
CA TYR A 75 5.83 -12.33 -3.39
C TYR A 75 6.96 -11.43 -3.90
N LYS A 76 8.16 -12.00 -4.05
CA LYS A 76 9.42 -11.32 -4.43
C LYS A 76 9.88 -10.19 -3.48
N LYS A 77 9.29 -10.02 -2.29
CA LYS A 77 9.77 -9.04 -1.29
C LYS A 77 10.98 -9.53 -0.46
N ASN A 78 11.18 -10.84 -0.36
CA ASN A 78 12.26 -11.37 0.48
C ASN A 78 13.65 -11.05 -0.13
N GLY A 79 14.49 -10.35 0.62
CA GLY A 79 15.81 -9.93 0.17
C GLY A 79 15.80 -8.84 -0.92
N SER A 80 14.66 -8.19 -1.17
CA SER A 80 14.55 -7.05 -2.08
C SER A 80 14.52 -5.71 -1.33
N ASN A 81 14.47 -4.60 -2.08
CA ASN A 81 14.17 -3.27 -1.56
C ASN A 81 12.92 -2.70 -2.24
N ASP A 82 12.27 -1.72 -1.62
CA ASP A 82 11.06 -1.07 -2.17
C ASP A 82 11.37 -0.04 -3.28
N GLY A 83 12.65 0.23 -3.52
CA GLY A 83 13.16 1.20 -4.49
C GLY A 83 14.29 2.07 -3.92
N GLU A 84 14.80 2.97 -4.75
CA GLU A 84 15.79 3.96 -4.34
C GLU A 84 15.13 5.07 -3.52
N PHE A 85 15.72 5.40 -2.38
CA PHE A 85 15.39 6.57 -1.57
C PHE A 85 16.59 7.51 -1.52
N VAL A 86 16.33 8.80 -1.68
CA VAL A 86 17.31 9.86 -1.43
C VAL A 86 16.85 10.64 -0.20
N TYR A 87 17.70 10.70 0.81
CA TYR A 87 17.39 11.31 2.10
C TYR A 87 18.19 12.59 2.34
N HIS A 88 17.60 13.50 3.09
CA HIS A 88 18.32 14.59 3.72
C HIS A 88 19.08 14.08 4.94
N THR A 89 20.38 14.40 5.01
CA THR A 89 21.27 13.97 6.09
C THR A 89 21.09 14.77 7.38
N GLY A 90 20.43 15.93 7.30
CA GLY A 90 20.31 16.89 8.40
C GLY A 90 21.54 17.79 8.62
N GLU A 91 22.55 17.73 7.75
CA GLU A 91 23.76 18.56 7.87
C GLU A 91 23.47 20.05 7.77
N GLY A 92 22.59 20.45 6.84
CA GLY A 92 22.20 21.85 6.65
C GLY A 92 21.15 22.35 7.65
N ASP A 93 20.22 21.47 8.03
CA ASP A 93 19.19 21.73 9.04
C ASP A 93 18.85 20.41 9.74
N PHE A 94 18.97 20.37 11.07
CA PHE A 94 18.66 19.17 11.84
C PHE A 94 17.18 18.76 11.72
N MET A 95 16.28 19.71 11.44
CA MET A 95 14.85 19.45 11.20
C MET A 95 14.62 18.61 9.93
N ASP A 96 15.60 18.57 9.02
CA ASP A 96 15.54 17.78 7.80
C ASP A 96 16.09 16.37 7.94
N TYR A 97 16.63 15.99 9.09
CA TYR A 97 17.22 14.67 9.30
C TYR A 97 16.24 13.54 8.95
N GLY A 98 16.65 12.67 8.02
CA GLY A 98 15.90 11.49 7.60
C GLY A 98 14.70 11.79 6.70
N ARG A 99 14.45 13.05 6.34
CA ARG A 99 13.38 13.40 5.39
C ARG A 99 13.70 12.84 4.01
N ILE A 100 12.68 12.35 3.32
CA ILE A 100 12.82 11.83 1.97
C ILE A 100 12.78 12.99 0.99
N ALA A 101 13.87 13.18 0.25
CA ALA A 101 13.96 14.15 -0.83
C ALA A 101 13.37 13.60 -2.13
N ARG A 102 13.64 12.32 -2.44
CA ARG A 102 13.13 11.62 -3.62
C ARG A 102 12.91 10.14 -3.33
N PHE A 103 11.92 9.56 -4.00
CA PHE A 103 11.66 8.13 -4.06
C PHE A 103 11.61 7.71 -5.54
N LYS A 104 12.42 6.73 -5.93
CA LYS A 104 12.55 6.26 -7.32
C LYS A 104 12.78 7.39 -8.32
N GLY A 105 13.65 8.35 -7.97
CA GLY A 105 13.98 9.52 -8.79
C GLY A 105 12.95 10.67 -8.73
N GLU A 106 11.79 10.46 -8.13
CA GLU A 106 10.69 11.43 -8.11
C GLU A 106 10.59 12.17 -6.77
N SER A 107 10.33 13.48 -6.79
CA SER A 107 10.10 14.28 -5.57
C SER A 107 8.62 14.32 -5.14
N LYS A 108 7.72 13.79 -5.96
CA LYS A 108 6.30 13.61 -5.68
C LYS A 108 5.78 12.39 -6.43
N LEU A 109 4.69 11.81 -5.95
CA LEU A 109 3.97 10.76 -6.64
C LEU A 109 3.18 11.32 -7.84
N SER A 110 2.68 10.42 -8.67
CA SER A 110 1.77 10.72 -9.78
C SER A 110 0.52 9.83 -9.76
N LEU A 111 0.22 9.25 -8.60
CA LEU A 111 -0.82 8.22 -8.42
C LEU A 111 -2.18 8.81 -8.04
N TRP A 112 -2.18 9.94 -7.32
CA TRP A 112 -3.37 10.54 -6.72
C TRP A 112 -3.88 11.73 -7.54
N THR A 113 -5.09 12.18 -7.26
CA THR A 113 -5.77 13.19 -8.09
C THR A 113 -5.40 14.63 -7.73
N SER A 114 -4.81 14.86 -6.56
CA SER A 114 -4.36 16.19 -6.12
C SER A 114 -2.85 16.26 -5.93
N GLU A 115 -2.28 17.44 -6.12
CA GLU A 115 -0.86 17.72 -5.84
C GLU A 115 -0.51 17.42 -4.37
N GLN A 116 -1.37 17.82 -3.44
CA GLN A 116 -1.17 17.58 -2.00
C GLN A 116 -1.11 16.09 -1.67
N SER A 117 -2.00 15.28 -2.25
CA SER A 117 -2.06 13.84 -1.99
C SER A 117 -0.86 13.10 -2.59
N ASN A 118 -0.24 13.68 -3.62
CA ASN A 118 0.96 13.16 -4.25
C ASN A 118 2.27 13.57 -3.54
N MET A 119 2.24 14.44 -2.53
CA MET A 119 3.46 14.85 -1.84
C MET A 119 4.11 13.68 -1.07
N ILE A 120 5.42 13.56 -1.21
CA ILE A 120 6.26 12.70 -0.37
C ILE A 120 6.71 13.56 0.83
N ASN A 121 6.10 13.33 1.98
CA ASN A 121 6.29 14.15 3.18
C ASN A 121 6.93 13.32 4.29
N GLY A 122 7.87 13.96 4.99
CA GLY A 122 8.51 13.40 6.18
C GLY A 122 9.55 12.33 5.88
N THR A 123 9.68 11.37 6.79
CA THR A 123 10.70 10.31 6.74
C THR A 123 10.09 8.98 6.30
N ASP A 124 10.88 7.91 6.31
CA ASP A 124 10.37 6.54 6.11
C ASP A 124 9.78 5.92 7.39
N GLY A 125 9.73 6.68 8.49
CA GLY A 125 9.20 6.26 9.79
C GLY A 125 10.19 5.50 10.67
N SER A 126 11.41 5.22 10.19
CA SER A 126 12.46 4.56 11.01
C SER A 126 13.14 5.53 11.98
N ALA A 127 13.25 6.80 11.60
CA ALA A 127 13.79 7.88 12.40
C ALA A 127 13.13 9.23 12.07
N PHE A 128 13.29 10.20 12.95
CA PHE A 128 12.79 11.57 12.82
C PHE A 128 13.86 12.57 13.26
N HIS A 129 13.65 13.85 12.97
CA HIS A 129 14.54 14.90 13.45
C HIS A 129 14.63 14.92 14.99
N PRO A 130 15.76 15.36 15.56
CA PRO A 130 15.89 15.46 17.00
C PRO A 130 15.03 16.60 17.57
N LEU A 131 14.94 16.64 18.91
CA LEU A 131 14.24 17.68 19.68
C LEU A 131 12.74 17.78 19.38
N LEU A 132 12.08 16.61 19.29
CA LEU A 132 10.66 16.52 19.02
C LEU A 132 9.80 17.33 20.02
N SER A 133 8.72 17.90 19.50
CA SER A 133 7.69 18.65 20.20
C SER A 133 6.39 17.87 20.25
N LYS A 134 5.69 17.91 21.40
CA LYS A 134 4.36 17.30 21.56
C LYS A 134 3.28 17.94 20.68
N LYS A 135 3.54 19.12 20.11
CA LYS A 135 2.58 19.90 19.31
C LYS A 135 2.76 19.71 17.81
N GLU A 136 3.80 18.99 17.38
CA GLU A 136 4.08 18.82 15.96
C GLU A 136 3.46 17.56 15.38
N ARG A 137 3.34 17.54 14.05
CA ARG A 137 2.93 16.37 13.28
C ARG A 137 4.15 15.73 12.65
N LEU A 138 4.32 14.43 12.85
CA LEU A 138 5.38 13.66 12.21
C LEU A 138 4.84 13.01 10.94
N TYR A 139 5.40 13.37 9.81
CA TYR A 139 5.01 12.79 8.52
C TYR A 139 5.84 11.54 8.22
N ILE A 140 5.19 10.55 7.62
CA ILE A 140 5.81 9.30 7.17
C ILE A 140 5.32 9.03 5.76
N PHE A 141 6.25 8.77 4.84
CA PHE A 141 5.93 8.20 3.53
C PHE A 141 6.11 6.68 3.58
N SER A 142 5.06 5.94 3.21
CA SER A 142 5.10 4.48 3.12
C SER A 142 4.82 4.03 1.68
N PRO A 143 5.79 3.39 0.99
CA PRO A 143 5.56 2.81 -0.33
C PRO A 143 4.43 1.77 -0.35
N ASP A 144 4.21 1.07 0.77
CA ASP A 144 3.15 0.06 0.87
C ASP A 144 1.75 0.65 0.99
N LEU A 145 1.62 1.84 1.60
CA LEU A 145 0.37 2.62 1.59
C LEU A 145 0.24 3.53 0.36
N CYS A 146 1.33 3.67 -0.41
CA CYS A 146 1.41 4.48 -1.62
C CYS A 146 1.08 5.96 -1.39
N ARG A 147 1.28 6.46 -0.16
CA ARG A 147 1.05 7.85 0.21
C ARG A 147 1.86 8.24 1.43
N SER A 148 1.90 9.54 1.68
CA SER A 148 2.30 10.08 2.98
C SER A 148 1.13 10.07 3.95
N ILE A 149 1.42 9.71 5.21
CA ILE A 149 0.54 9.82 6.37
C ILE A 149 1.20 10.69 7.43
N PHE A 150 0.48 11.03 8.49
CA PHE A 150 1.03 11.77 9.61
C PHE A 150 0.61 11.15 10.94
N MET A 151 1.39 11.45 11.96
CA MET A 151 1.23 10.96 13.32
C MET A 151 1.16 12.16 14.26
N GLU A 152 0.31 12.05 15.28
CA GLU A 152 0.14 13.07 16.32
C GLU A 152 0.51 12.51 17.68
N PHE A 153 0.95 13.38 18.58
CA PHE A 153 1.28 12.99 19.95
C PHE A 153 0.04 12.46 20.66
N GLU A 154 0.14 11.26 21.22
CA GLU A 154 -0.88 10.65 22.05
C GLU A 154 -0.58 10.88 23.54
N LYS A 155 0.63 10.50 23.98
CA LYS A 155 1.02 10.53 25.39
C LYS A 155 2.52 10.35 25.61
N ASP A 156 2.97 10.74 26.80
CA ASP A 156 4.27 10.35 27.33
C ASP A 156 4.27 8.86 27.71
N VAL A 157 5.38 8.19 27.45
CA VAL A 157 5.63 6.80 27.84
C VAL A 157 7.06 6.63 28.32
N GLU A 158 7.35 5.51 28.97
CA GLU A 158 8.70 5.12 29.32
C GLU A 158 9.02 3.78 28.65
N VAL A 159 10.17 3.70 27.99
CA VAL A 159 10.65 2.47 27.35
C VAL A 159 12.04 2.17 27.88
N LYS A 160 12.16 1.09 28.67
CA LYS A 160 13.42 0.67 29.29
C LYS A 160 14.11 1.79 30.10
N GLY A 161 13.32 2.56 30.86
CA GLY A 161 13.84 3.69 31.66
C GLY A 161 14.08 4.98 30.88
N LEU A 162 13.81 5.00 29.57
CA LEU A 162 13.95 6.21 28.74
C LEU A 162 12.59 6.89 28.54
N PRO A 163 12.46 8.20 28.84
CA PRO A 163 11.25 8.94 28.51
C PRO A 163 11.11 9.04 26.98
N ALA A 164 9.91 8.76 26.50
CA ALA A 164 9.60 8.79 25.08
C ALA A 164 8.19 9.32 24.83
N TYR A 165 7.97 9.78 23.60
CA TYR A 165 6.65 10.21 23.14
C TYR A 165 6.02 9.12 22.30
N ARG A 166 4.77 8.81 22.58
CA ARG A 166 3.96 7.95 21.72
C ARG A 166 3.25 8.83 20.69
N PHE A 167 3.57 8.60 19.43
CA PHE A 167 2.85 9.18 18.29
C PHE A 167 1.97 8.10 17.65
N THR A 168 0.75 8.46 17.27
CA THR A 168 -0.22 7.55 16.63
C THR A 168 -0.86 8.22 15.41
N PRO A 169 -1.28 7.46 14.38
CA PRO A 169 -1.99 8.06 13.27
C PRO A 169 -3.41 8.43 13.74
N PRO A 170 -3.83 9.70 13.66
CA PRO A 170 -5.18 10.07 14.02
C PRO A 170 -6.19 9.53 13.00
N ARG A 171 -7.47 9.46 13.39
CA ARG A 171 -8.56 8.99 12.50
C ARG A 171 -8.61 9.76 11.18
N ASP A 172 -8.28 11.04 11.22
CA ASP A 172 -8.23 11.96 10.09
C ASP A 172 -7.37 11.46 8.92
N VAL A 173 -6.38 10.60 9.17
CA VAL A 173 -5.49 10.05 8.12
C VAL A 173 -6.28 9.22 7.10
N LEU A 174 -7.28 8.47 7.55
CA LEU A 174 -8.12 7.59 6.72
C LEU A 174 -9.61 7.96 6.78
N ALA A 175 -9.94 9.14 7.32
CA ALA A 175 -11.30 9.66 7.31
C ALA A 175 -11.78 9.90 5.87
N SER A 176 -13.08 9.76 5.63
CA SER A 176 -13.66 10.06 4.32
C SER A 176 -13.48 11.54 3.96
N LYS A 177 -13.70 11.90 2.70
CA LYS A 177 -13.62 13.31 2.26
C LYS A 177 -14.68 14.20 2.93
N GLU A 178 -15.79 13.63 3.37
CA GLU A 178 -16.85 14.35 4.09
C GLU A 178 -16.42 14.72 5.51
N GLU A 179 -15.65 13.84 6.18
CA GLU A 179 -15.09 14.10 7.51
C GLU A 179 -13.79 14.93 7.44
N ASN A 180 -12.94 14.64 6.45
CA ASN A 180 -11.69 15.35 6.19
C ASN A 180 -11.54 15.67 4.69
N PRO A 181 -11.93 16.87 4.24
CA PRO A 181 -11.84 17.28 2.83
C PRO A 181 -10.43 17.18 2.22
N ALA A 182 -9.37 17.23 3.04
CA ALA A 182 -8.00 17.04 2.56
C ALA A 182 -7.76 15.63 1.98
N ASN A 183 -8.60 14.65 2.33
CA ASN A 183 -8.48 13.29 1.80
C ASN A 183 -9.15 13.09 0.43
N GLU A 184 -9.85 14.10 -0.13
CA GLU A 184 -10.52 13.98 -1.43
C GLU A 184 -9.56 13.56 -2.55
N GLY A 185 -8.31 14.05 -2.52
CA GLY A 185 -7.31 13.73 -3.54
C GLY A 185 -6.85 12.26 -3.54
N PHE A 186 -7.15 11.48 -2.51
CA PHE A 186 -6.89 10.03 -2.48
C PHE A 186 -8.01 9.20 -3.13
N CYS A 187 -9.09 9.86 -3.57
CA CYS A 187 -10.16 9.21 -4.30
C CYS A 187 -9.89 9.24 -5.81
N VAL A 188 -9.52 8.09 -6.37
CA VAL A 188 -9.12 7.91 -7.78
C VAL A 188 -10.26 8.28 -8.74
N SER A 189 -11.51 8.06 -8.34
CA SER A 189 -12.67 8.61 -9.04
C SER A 189 -13.79 8.99 -8.05
N PRO A 190 -14.70 9.90 -8.41
CA PRO A 190 -15.79 10.32 -7.53
C PRO A 190 -16.70 9.17 -7.07
N LYS A 191 -16.79 8.10 -7.88
CA LYS A 191 -17.60 6.90 -7.60
C LYS A 191 -16.86 5.86 -6.76
N GLU A 192 -15.55 5.99 -6.59
CA GLU A 192 -14.68 5.01 -5.93
C GLU A 192 -14.02 5.58 -4.66
N CYS A 193 -14.71 6.52 -4.00
CA CYS A 193 -14.32 7.08 -2.72
C CYS A 193 -15.00 6.26 -1.62
N LEU A 194 -14.25 5.37 -0.97
CA LEU A 194 -14.76 4.53 0.11
C LEU A 194 -14.97 5.37 1.38
N GLY A 195 -15.76 4.84 2.33
CA GLY A 195 -15.98 5.49 3.62
C GLY A 195 -14.74 5.51 4.52
N SER A 196 -14.88 6.13 5.70
CA SER A 196 -13.82 6.27 6.68
C SER A 196 -13.19 4.93 7.10
N GLY A 197 -11.87 4.92 7.27
CA GLY A 197 -11.09 3.79 7.77
C GLY A 197 -10.46 2.88 6.71
N VAL A 198 -10.69 3.15 5.41
CA VAL A 198 -10.13 2.36 4.31
C VAL A 198 -9.56 3.23 3.20
N LEU A 199 -8.54 2.70 2.49
CA LEU A 199 -7.93 3.35 1.33
C LEU A 199 -7.86 2.36 0.17
N LYS A 200 -8.35 2.77 -1.00
CA LYS A 200 -8.22 1.99 -2.23
C LYS A 200 -6.81 2.15 -2.80
N VAL A 201 -5.97 1.13 -2.64
CA VAL A 201 -4.55 1.13 -3.10
C VAL A 201 -4.33 0.38 -4.43
N SER A 202 -5.38 0.13 -5.20
CA SER A 202 -5.27 -0.62 -6.47
C SER A 202 -4.44 0.07 -7.56
N MET A 203 -4.05 1.33 -7.37
CA MET A 203 -3.22 2.08 -8.33
C MET A 203 -1.74 1.72 -8.23
N CYS A 204 -1.32 1.10 -7.13
CA CYS A 204 0.08 0.78 -6.85
C CYS A 204 0.32 -0.69 -6.51
N LYS A 205 -0.69 -1.55 -6.72
CA LYS A 205 -0.67 -2.99 -6.49
C LYS A 205 -1.26 -3.71 -7.70
#